data_AF-A0AAE1YER4-F1
#
_entry.id   AF-A0AAE1YER4-F1
#
_cell.length_a   1.000
_cell.length_b   1.000
_cell.length_c   1.000
_cell.angle_alpha   90.00
_cell.angle_beta   90.00
_cell.angle_gamma   90.00
#
_symmetry.space_group_name_H-M   'P 1'
#
loop_
_entity.id
_entity.type
_entity.pdbx_description
1 polymer ?
#
loop_
_entity_poly.entity_id
_entity_poly.type
_entity_poly.pdbx_seq_one_letter_code
_entity_poly.pdbx_strand_id
1 'polypeptide(L)'
;MSSKLGVTMMPIVSKVCCSPSEVVLVVRRRPNVANGGGFVVADCGQRVVFSVDGCGVLGRKEELILRDGEGNALLLIRRKGAIIEALSITRQWKGFTYDFLGSHKLVFTLKEPNYSCFSKNISIRISIESKDCCTYGDFEVRGDFPGRSCSIVNPKGDIVAQIGVKKEIERVMASRDLYHVQIKAGVDQAFVFGVIAVLDYVYDGTTRC
;
A
#
# COMPACT_ATOMS: atom_id res chain seq x y z
N MET A 1 -17.79 9.96 34.30
CA MET A 1 -17.36 10.64 33.07
C MET A 1 -16.30 9.78 32.40
N SER A 2 -16.69 8.98 31.41
CA SER A 2 -15.72 8.16 30.66
C SER A 2 -15.09 9.07 29.60
N SER A 3 -13.80 9.37 29.71
CA SER A 3 -13.07 10.10 28.68
C SER A 3 -13.11 9.27 27.40
N LYS A 4 -13.76 9.77 26.35
CA LYS A 4 -13.57 9.23 25.01
C LYS A 4 -12.07 9.39 24.70
N LEU A 5 -11.30 8.30 24.76
CA LEU A 5 -9.94 8.31 24.22
C LEU A 5 -10.07 8.71 22.75
N GLY A 6 -9.56 9.89 22.40
CA GLY A 6 -9.49 10.33 21.02
C GLY A 6 -8.64 9.34 20.23
N VAL A 7 -9.13 8.90 19.06
CA VAL A 7 -8.35 8.08 18.15
C VAL A 7 -7.15 8.90 17.68
N THR A 8 -5.94 8.42 17.95
CA THR A 8 -4.71 9.04 17.46
C THR A 8 -4.62 8.87 15.95
N MET A 9 -4.66 9.98 15.23
CA MET A 9 -4.46 10.00 13.79
C MET A 9 -2.99 9.81 13.45
N MET A 10 -2.70 9.02 12.42
CA MET A 10 -1.37 8.68 11.94
C MET A 10 -1.23 9.01 10.44
N PRO A 11 -1.29 10.30 10.06
CA PRO A 11 -1.13 10.71 8.67
C PRO A 11 0.31 10.50 8.20
N ILE A 12 0.47 9.84 7.06
CA ILE A 12 1.78 9.63 6.39
C ILE A 12 1.76 10.30 5.01
N VAL A 13 0.68 10.13 4.27
CA VAL A 13 0.40 10.75 2.97
C VAL A 13 -0.45 11.99 3.17
N SER A 14 -1.60 11.83 3.84
CA SER A 14 -2.56 12.91 4.02
C SER A 14 -3.54 12.64 5.16
N LYS A 15 -3.79 13.67 5.97
CA LYS A 15 -4.74 13.60 7.09
C LYS A 15 -6.18 13.30 6.64
N VAL A 16 -6.57 13.72 5.43
CA VAL A 16 -7.92 13.42 4.91
C VAL A 16 -8.12 11.93 4.62
N CYS A 17 -7.04 11.17 4.47
CA CYS A 17 -7.07 9.73 4.27
C CYS A 17 -7.14 8.93 5.59
N CYS A 18 -7.18 9.61 6.74
CA CYS A 18 -7.34 8.97 8.05
C CYS A 18 -8.83 8.99 8.48
N SER A 19 -9.37 7.82 8.82
CA SER A 19 -10.73 7.69 9.37
C SER A 19 -10.69 7.58 10.89
N PRO A 20 -11.62 8.21 11.64
CA PRO A 20 -11.73 8.03 13.10
C PRO A 20 -12.30 6.66 13.49
N SER A 21 -12.70 5.85 12.51
CA SER A 21 -13.25 4.50 12.72
C SER A 21 -12.55 3.52 11.79
N GLU A 22 -12.57 2.25 12.17
CA GLU A 22 -12.07 1.18 11.33
C GLU A 22 -12.86 1.14 10.01
N VAL A 23 -12.15 0.90 8.90
CA VAL A 23 -12.76 0.82 7.57
C VAL A 23 -12.43 -0.53 6.94
N VAL A 24 -13.39 -1.05 6.16
CA VAL A 24 -13.18 -2.22 5.30
C VAL A 24 -13.40 -1.78 3.86
N LEU A 25 -12.38 -2.00 3.04
CA LEU A 25 -12.39 -1.60 1.64
C LEU A 25 -12.18 -2.82 0.76
N VAL A 26 -12.78 -2.80 -0.43
CA VAL A 26 -12.70 -3.88 -1.41
C VAL A 26 -11.75 -3.47 -2.52
N VAL A 27 -10.73 -4.29 -2.77
CA VAL A 27 -9.83 -4.12 -3.89
C VAL A 27 -10.30 -4.99 -5.04
N ARG A 28 -10.38 -4.41 -6.24
CA ARG A 28 -10.65 -5.10 -7.50
C ARG A 28 -9.50 -4.87 -8.46
N ARG A 29 -8.80 -5.95 -8.82
CA ARG A 29 -7.73 -5.90 -9.82
C ARG A 29 -8.28 -5.60 -11.21
N ARG A 30 -7.49 -4.87 -11.99
CA ARG A 30 -7.73 -4.62 -13.42
C ARG A 30 -6.80 -5.53 -14.23
N PRO A 31 -7.29 -6.13 -15.33
CA PRO A 31 -6.46 -6.95 -16.21
C PRO A 31 -5.25 -6.17 -16.73
N ASN A 32 -4.11 -6.86 -16.85
CA ASN A 32 -2.92 -6.30 -17.46
C ASN A 32 -3.08 -6.30 -18.99
N VAL A 33 -3.31 -5.11 -19.56
CA VAL A 33 -3.49 -4.87 -21.00
C VAL A 33 -2.81 -3.56 -21.38
N ALA A 34 -2.59 -3.31 -22.68
CA ALA A 34 -2.08 -2.03 -23.15
C ALA A 34 -3.00 -0.88 -22.70
N ASN A 35 -2.43 0.16 -22.07
CA ASN A 35 -3.16 1.26 -21.43
C ASN A 35 -4.09 0.83 -20.28
N GLY A 36 -3.84 -0.35 -19.70
CA GLY A 36 -4.59 -0.91 -18.58
C GLY A 36 -3.69 -1.48 -17.48
N GLY A 37 -4.30 -2.17 -16.53
CA GLY A 37 -3.63 -2.71 -15.34
C GLY A 37 -3.89 -1.93 -14.06
N GLY A 38 -3.25 -2.36 -12.98
CA GLY A 38 -3.44 -1.87 -11.62
C GLY A 38 -4.75 -2.34 -10.97
N PHE A 39 -5.30 -1.56 -10.06
CA PHE A 39 -6.52 -1.95 -9.33
C PHE A 39 -7.33 -0.74 -8.88
N VAL A 40 -8.58 -0.97 -8.54
CA VAL A 40 -9.49 0.01 -7.93
C VAL A 40 -9.87 -0.42 -6.53
N VAL A 41 -10.10 0.55 -5.65
CA VAL A 41 -10.48 0.35 -4.26
C VAL A 41 -11.83 1.00 -4.05
N ALA A 42 -12.80 0.26 -3.51
CA ALA A 42 -14.14 0.74 -3.25
C ALA A 42 -14.55 0.55 -1.78
N ASP A 43 -15.43 1.43 -1.30
CA ASP A 43 -16.10 1.27 -0.02
C ASP A 43 -17.24 0.22 -0.09
N CYS A 44 -17.89 -0.05 1.05
CA CYS A 44 -19.03 -0.97 1.11
C CYS A 44 -20.22 -0.53 0.23
N GLY A 45 -20.30 0.75 -0.12
CA GLY A 45 -21.29 1.31 -1.04
C GLY A 45 -20.90 1.20 -2.52
N GLN A 46 -19.83 0.44 -2.84
CA GLN A 46 -19.26 0.28 -4.19
C GLN A 46 -18.71 1.58 -4.81
N ARG A 47 -18.55 2.62 -4.00
CA ARG A 47 -18.00 3.89 -4.49
C ARG A 47 -16.48 3.80 -4.46
N VAL A 48 -15.85 4.15 -5.59
CA VAL A 48 -14.39 4.14 -5.72
C VAL A 48 -13.81 5.23 -4.83
N VAL A 49 -12.93 4.82 -3.92
CA VAL A 49 -12.22 5.72 -2.99
C VAL A 49 -10.76 5.92 -3.41
N PHE A 50 -10.17 4.93 -4.09
CA PHE A 50 -8.83 5.03 -4.65
C PHE A 50 -8.71 4.22 -5.96
N SER A 51 -7.74 4.60 -6.79
CA SER A 51 -7.28 3.78 -7.91
C SER A 51 -5.76 3.78 -7.98
N VAL A 52 -5.18 2.64 -8.36
CA VAL A 52 -3.74 2.51 -8.59
C VAL A 52 -3.49 2.24 -10.06
N ASP A 53 -2.75 3.12 -10.69
CA ASP A 53 -2.26 2.98 -12.06
C ASP A 53 -0.83 2.42 -12.06
N GLY A 54 -0.63 1.36 -12.83
CA GLY A 54 0.68 0.74 -13.03
C GLY A 54 1.33 1.14 -14.36
N CYS A 55 2.45 0.50 -14.71
CA CYS A 55 3.20 0.91 -15.89
C CYS A 55 2.50 0.66 -17.23
N GLY A 56 1.55 -0.27 -17.29
CA GLY A 56 0.68 -0.43 -18.46
C GLY A 56 -0.17 0.81 -18.77
N VAL A 57 -0.57 1.57 -17.74
CA VAL A 57 -1.31 2.84 -17.86
C VAL A 57 -0.36 4.02 -18.02
N LEU A 58 0.74 4.04 -17.27
CA LEU A 58 1.65 5.18 -17.19
C LEU A 58 2.70 5.22 -18.31
N GLY A 59 2.93 4.09 -19.00
CA GLY A 59 3.99 3.95 -20.00
C GLY A 59 5.41 3.99 -19.43
N ARG A 60 5.56 3.93 -18.09
CA ARG A 60 6.84 4.03 -17.38
C ARG A 60 7.03 2.84 -16.47
N LYS A 61 7.97 1.96 -16.81
CA LYS A 61 8.30 0.79 -15.99
C LYS A 61 8.69 1.23 -14.58
N GLU A 62 8.32 0.43 -13.58
CA GLU A 62 8.69 0.68 -12.17
C GLU A 62 8.15 2.00 -11.57
N GLU A 63 7.14 2.60 -12.20
CA GLU A 63 6.38 3.76 -11.71
C GLU A 63 4.93 3.35 -11.48
N LEU A 64 4.36 3.77 -10.33
CA LEU A 64 2.96 3.58 -9.95
C LEU A 64 2.40 4.92 -9.48
N ILE A 65 1.11 5.16 -9.70
CA ILE A 65 0.40 6.31 -9.15
C ILE A 65 -0.84 5.85 -8.40
N LEU A 66 -0.96 6.24 -7.14
CA LEU A 66 -2.20 6.14 -6.37
C LEU A 66 -2.98 7.44 -6.54
N ARG A 67 -4.26 7.33 -6.88
CA ARG A 67 -5.20 8.44 -7.02
C ARG A 67 -6.36 8.30 -6.05
N ASP A 68 -6.97 9.43 -5.69
CA ASP A 68 -8.24 9.46 -4.96
C ASP A 68 -9.43 9.07 -5.87
N GLY A 69 -10.64 9.06 -5.30
CA GLY A 69 -11.87 8.74 -6.02
C GLY A 69 -12.25 9.76 -7.10
N GLU A 70 -11.64 10.95 -7.12
CA GLU A 70 -11.83 12.00 -8.12
C GLU A 70 -10.77 11.94 -9.24
N GLY A 71 -9.74 11.10 -9.07
CA GLY A 71 -8.65 10.93 -10.03
C GLY A 71 -7.42 11.80 -9.76
N ASN A 72 -7.40 12.59 -8.68
CA ASN A 72 -6.25 13.39 -8.31
C ASN A 72 -5.12 12.48 -7.80
N ALA A 73 -3.89 12.76 -8.22
CA ALA A 73 -2.73 11.98 -7.78
C ALA A 73 -2.39 12.30 -6.31
N LEU A 74 -2.35 11.26 -5.47
CA LEU A 74 -1.98 11.35 -4.05
C LEU A 74 -0.54 10.90 -3.80
N LEU A 75 -0.13 9.79 -4.44
CA LEU A 75 1.21 9.25 -4.31
C LEU A 75 1.77 8.86 -5.66
N LEU A 76 3.01 9.28 -5.89
CA LEU A 76 3.90 8.72 -6.90
C LEU A 76 4.82 7.71 -6.24
N ILE A 77 4.86 6.49 -6.74
CA ILE A 77 5.69 5.41 -6.19
C ILE A 77 6.66 4.94 -7.26
N ARG A 78 7.95 4.94 -6.95
CA ARG A 78 9.01 4.59 -7.89
C ARG A 78 9.96 3.57 -7.30
N ARG A 79 10.32 2.57 -8.10
CA ARG A 79 11.45 1.70 -7.76
C ARG A 79 12.75 2.46 -7.99
N LYS A 80 13.65 2.38 -7.03
CA LYS A 80 15.05 2.75 -7.23
C LYS A 80 15.84 1.51 -7.63
N GLY A 81 16.76 1.68 -8.57
CA GLY A 81 17.66 0.62 -9.01
C GLY A 81 18.44 -0.02 -7.85
N ALA A 82 19.00 -1.19 -8.12
CA ALA A 82 19.78 -1.99 -7.18
C ALA A 82 20.77 -1.13 -6.36
N ILE A 83 20.62 -1.15 -5.04
CA ILE A 83 21.55 -0.53 -4.10
C ILE A 83 22.43 -1.63 -3.51
N ILE A 84 23.74 -1.45 -3.58
CA ILE A 84 24.71 -2.36 -2.96
C ILE A 84 24.89 -1.93 -1.50
N GLU A 85 24.34 -2.69 -0.56
CA GLU A 85 24.56 -2.52 0.88
C GLU A 85 25.30 -3.76 1.39
N ALA A 86 26.56 -3.62 1.83
CA ALA A 86 27.32 -4.69 2.49
C ALA A 86 27.23 -6.08 1.81
N LEU A 87 27.50 -6.14 0.50
CA LEU A 87 27.43 -7.35 -0.36
C LEU A 87 26.01 -7.87 -0.70
N SER A 88 24.95 -7.13 -0.35
CA SER A 88 23.56 -7.43 -0.69
C SER A 88 23.03 -6.44 -1.74
N ILE A 89 22.41 -6.95 -2.80
CA ILE A 89 21.65 -6.12 -3.74
C ILE A 89 20.24 -5.96 -3.17
N THR A 90 19.95 -4.77 -2.67
CA THR A 90 18.60 -4.41 -2.21
C THR A 90 17.92 -3.55 -3.25
N ARG A 91 16.64 -3.84 -3.50
CA ARG A 91 15.78 -2.98 -4.31
C ARG A 91 14.84 -2.25 -3.37
N GLN A 92 14.56 -0.99 -3.68
CA GLN A 92 13.75 -0.14 -2.81
C GLN A 92 12.68 0.55 -3.63
N TRP A 93 11.49 0.67 -3.04
CA TRP A 93 10.42 1.51 -3.53
C TRP A 93 10.32 2.76 -2.69
N LYS A 94 10.11 3.89 -3.34
CA LYS A 94 9.98 5.20 -2.68
C LYS A 94 8.63 5.79 -3.03
N GLY A 95 7.86 6.16 -2.01
CA GLY A 95 6.60 6.87 -2.15
C GLY A 95 6.78 8.37 -1.95
N PHE A 96 6.27 9.17 -2.88
CA PHE A 96 6.37 10.62 -2.89
C PHE A 96 4.99 11.26 -2.92
N THR A 97 4.78 12.25 -2.06
CA THR A 97 3.66 13.19 -2.17
C THR A 97 4.10 14.46 -2.91
N TYR A 98 3.12 15.29 -3.28
CA TYR A 98 3.35 16.60 -3.86
C TYR A 98 3.10 17.67 -2.80
N ASP A 99 3.99 18.64 -2.70
CA ASP A 99 3.68 19.88 -1.98
C ASP A 99 2.90 20.86 -2.87
N PHE A 100 2.49 22.00 -2.28
CA PHE A 100 1.75 23.04 -3.00
C PHE A 100 2.55 23.67 -4.17
N LEU A 101 3.88 23.51 -4.19
CA LEU A 101 4.77 23.98 -5.24
C LEU A 101 5.02 22.89 -6.31
N GLY A 102 4.40 21.72 -6.17
CA GLY A 102 4.58 20.57 -7.07
C GLY A 102 5.87 19.79 -6.85
N SER A 103 6.63 20.08 -5.79
CA SER A 103 7.87 19.38 -5.47
C SER A 103 7.57 18.03 -4.81
N HIS A 104 8.35 17.01 -5.17
CA HIS A 104 8.23 15.67 -4.59
C HIS A 104 8.77 15.64 -3.15
N LYS A 105 7.92 15.29 -2.19
CA LYS A 105 8.31 15.00 -0.80
C LYS A 105 8.31 13.49 -0.57
N LEU A 106 9.47 12.92 -0.23
CA LEU A 106 9.58 11.50 0.12
C LEU A 106 8.83 11.24 1.45
N VAL A 107 7.90 10.29 1.44
CA VAL A 107 7.08 9.96 2.64
C VAL A 107 7.36 8.56 3.18
N PHE A 108 7.69 7.59 2.33
CA PHE A 108 8.11 6.27 2.77
C PHE A 108 9.11 5.61 1.81
N THR A 109 9.89 4.69 2.35
CA THR A 109 10.77 3.77 1.61
C THR A 109 10.39 2.33 1.99
N LEU A 110 10.12 1.47 1.02
CA LEU A 110 9.86 0.03 1.21
C LEU A 110 11.02 -0.77 0.63
N LYS A 111 11.70 -1.57 1.44
CA LYS A 111 12.79 -2.45 0.99
C LYS A 111 12.23 -3.78 0.51
N GLU A 112 12.46 -4.13 -0.76
CA GLU A 112 12.09 -5.45 -1.27
C GLU A 112 12.84 -6.55 -0.51
N PRO A 113 12.20 -7.71 -0.30
CA PRO A 113 12.87 -8.85 0.28
C PRO A 113 13.97 -9.33 -0.67
N ASN A 114 15.18 -9.56 -0.14
CA ASN A 114 16.27 -10.09 -0.96
C ASN A 114 16.10 -11.60 -1.14
N TYR A 115 15.65 -12.00 -2.34
CA TYR A 115 15.42 -13.40 -2.71
C TYR A 115 16.70 -14.25 -2.83
N SER A 116 17.90 -13.66 -2.70
CA SER A 116 19.16 -14.43 -2.69
C SER A 116 19.38 -15.21 -1.38
N CYS A 117 18.54 -15.02 -0.37
CA CYS A 117 18.58 -15.75 0.88
C CYS A 117 17.43 -16.77 0.94
N PHE A 118 17.74 -18.05 1.16
CA PHE A 118 16.80 -19.20 1.19
C PHE A 118 15.73 -19.17 2.31
N SER A 119 15.56 -18.04 3.01
CA SER A 119 14.54 -17.88 4.05
C SER A 119 13.18 -17.58 3.42
N LYS A 120 12.21 -18.48 3.61
CA LYS A 120 10.84 -18.36 3.08
C LYS A 120 9.98 -17.28 3.77
N ASN A 121 10.50 -16.61 4.81
CA ASN A 121 9.75 -15.63 5.62
C ASN A 121 10.56 -14.34 5.81
N ILE A 122 10.89 -13.66 4.71
CA ILE A 122 11.49 -12.32 4.80
C ILE A 122 10.37 -11.31 4.91
N SER A 123 10.28 -10.66 6.06
CA SER A 123 9.36 -9.55 6.24
C SER A 123 9.82 -8.31 5.49
N ILE A 124 8.86 -7.60 4.90
CA ILE A 124 9.12 -6.40 4.10
C ILE A 124 9.10 -5.21 5.04
N ARG A 125 10.23 -4.51 5.18
CA ARG A 125 10.32 -3.31 6.01
C ARG A 125 9.94 -2.07 5.23
N ILE A 126 9.21 -1.18 5.90
CA ILE A 126 8.75 0.10 5.38
C ILE A 126 9.19 1.19 6.35
N SER A 127 10.11 2.04 5.93
CA SER A 127 10.58 3.19 6.70
C SER A 127 9.78 4.44 6.35
N ILE A 128 9.40 5.21 7.36
CA ILE A 128 8.74 6.50 7.19
C ILE A 128 9.80 7.60 7.12
N GLU A 129 9.78 8.38 6.04
CA GLU A 129 10.84 9.33 5.69
C GLU A 129 10.42 10.79 5.93
N SER A 130 9.15 11.02 6.25
CA SER A 130 8.63 12.34 6.56
C SER A 130 9.18 12.83 7.91
N LYS A 131 9.80 14.01 7.92
CA LYS A 131 10.30 14.67 9.14
C LYS A 131 9.22 14.88 10.20
N ASP A 132 7.98 15.11 9.75
CA ASP A 132 6.82 15.35 10.61
C ASP A 132 6.31 14.06 11.28
N CYS A 133 6.74 12.90 10.77
CA CYS A 133 6.29 11.57 11.18
C CYS A 133 7.45 10.71 11.71
N CYS A 134 8.59 11.32 12.04
CA CYS A 134 9.81 10.61 12.44
C CYS A 134 9.64 9.71 13.68
N THR A 135 8.61 9.96 14.49
CA THR A 135 8.27 9.18 15.68
C THR A 135 7.48 7.90 15.37
N TYR A 136 7.02 7.71 14.12
CA TYR A 136 6.17 6.57 13.76
C TYR A 136 6.95 5.27 13.61
N GLY A 137 8.28 5.33 13.45
CA GLY A 137 9.14 4.16 13.29
C GLY A 137 8.89 3.37 11.99
N ASP A 138 9.53 2.20 11.90
CA ASP A 138 9.39 1.31 10.76
C ASP A 138 8.15 0.40 10.88
N PHE A 139 7.43 0.27 9.78
CA PHE A 139 6.36 -0.72 9.60
C PHE A 139 6.90 -1.98 8.95
N GLU A 140 6.13 -3.05 9.06
CA GLU A 140 6.49 -4.36 8.55
C GLU A 140 5.29 -5.00 7.84
N VAL A 141 5.51 -5.59 6.66
CA VAL A 141 4.54 -6.50 6.05
C VAL A 141 4.87 -7.92 6.49
N ARG A 142 3.88 -8.61 7.06
CA ARG A 142 3.97 -10.00 7.51
C ARG A 142 2.97 -10.87 6.76
N GLY A 143 3.30 -12.16 6.59
CA GLY A 143 2.41 -13.14 5.95
C GLY A 143 2.59 -13.24 4.43
N ASP A 144 1.58 -13.76 3.75
CA ASP A 144 1.61 -14.09 2.33
C ASP A 144 0.63 -13.22 1.52
N PHE A 145 1.16 -12.33 0.69
CA PHE A 145 0.34 -11.43 -0.15
C PHE A 145 -0.33 -12.15 -1.33
N PRO A 146 0.35 -13.04 -2.10
CA PRO A 146 -0.29 -13.89 -3.10
C PRO A 146 -1.53 -14.65 -2.60
N GLY A 147 -1.44 -15.27 -1.43
CA GLY A 147 -2.54 -15.97 -0.77
C GLY A 147 -3.54 -15.06 -0.05
N ARG A 148 -3.38 -13.72 -0.14
CA ARG A 148 -4.21 -12.72 0.54
C ARG A 148 -4.31 -12.95 2.05
N SER A 149 -3.22 -13.40 2.66
CA SER A 149 -3.10 -13.66 4.10
C SER A 149 -1.89 -12.92 4.66
N CYS A 150 -1.89 -11.59 4.50
CA CYS A 150 -0.82 -10.73 4.97
C CYS A 150 -1.36 -9.50 5.71
N SER A 151 -0.51 -8.87 6.51
CA SER A 151 -0.85 -7.70 7.31
C SER A 151 0.28 -6.68 7.31
N ILE A 152 -0.09 -5.41 7.46
CA ILE A 152 0.83 -4.31 7.75
C ILE A 152 0.81 -4.10 9.26
N VAL A 153 1.99 -4.11 9.86
CA VAL A 153 2.21 -4.06 11.31
C VAL A 153 3.01 -2.81 11.65
N ASN A 154 2.60 -2.09 12.69
CA ASN A 154 3.33 -0.92 13.18
C ASN A 154 4.54 -1.34 14.03
N PRO A 155 5.43 -0.41 14.45
CA PRO A 155 6.60 -0.79 15.24
C PRO A 155 6.27 -1.28 16.65
N LYS A 156 5.04 -1.07 17.15
CA LYS A 156 4.57 -1.64 18.42
C LYS A 156 4.15 -3.10 18.29
N GLY A 157 4.10 -3.63 17.07
CA GLY A 157 3.62 -4.98 16.78
C GLY A 157 2.12 -5.09 16.54
N ASP A 158 1.39 -3.97 16.52
CA ASP A 158 -0.05 -3.99 16.23
C ASP A 158 -0.29 -4.08 14.73
N ILE A 159 -1.20 -4.97 14.32
CA ILE A 159 -1.75 -4.99 12.96
C ILE A 159 -2.52 -3.69 12.74
N VAL A 160 -2.12 -2.89 11.75
CA VAL A 160 -2.78 -1.63 11.35
C VAL A 160 -3.62 -1.79 10.09
N ALA A 161 -3.26 -2.76 9.24
CA ALA A 161 -4.08 -3.18 8.11
C ALA A 161 -3.99 -4.70 7.92
N GLN A 162 -5.13 -5.34 7.70
CA GLN A 162 -5.24 -6.77 7.40
C GLN A 162 -5.73 -6.94 5.96
N ILE A 163 -4.96 -7.64 5.14
CA ILE A 163 -5.33 -8.04 3.79
C ILE A 163 -5.89 -9.46 3.88
N GLY A 164 -7.04 -9.69 3.27
CA GLY A 164 -7.79 -10.92 3.43
C GLY A 164 -8.70 -11.23 2.24
N VAL A 165 -9.11 -12.49 2.12
CA VAL A 165 -10.41 -12.83 1.50
C VAL A 165 -11.35 -13.27 2.61
N LYS A 166 -12.53 -12.67 2.73
CA LYS A 166 -13.50 -13.16 3.71
C LYS A 166 -13.97 -14.53 3.23
N LYS A 167 -13.92 -15.56 4.07
CA LYS A 167 -14.35 -16.92 3.72
C LYS A 167 -15.79 -16.99 3.16
N GLU A 168 -16.65 -16.08 3.60
CA GLU A 168 -18.03 -15.94 3.10
C GLU A 168 -18.06 -15.39 1.66
N ILE A 169 -17.12 -14.52 1.31
CA ILE A 169 -17.00 -13.90 -0.01
C ILE A 169 -16.21 -14.82 -0.96
N GLU A 170 -15.24 -15.62 -0.48
CA GLU A 170 -14.53 -16.64 -1.27
C GLU A 170 -15.48 -17.61 -1.99
N ARG A 171 -16.59 -17.98 -1.35
CA ARG A 171 -17.57 -18.91 -1.91
C ARG A 171 -18.46 -18.29 -2.99
N VAL A 172 -18.58 -16.96 -3.01
CA VAL A 172 -19.46 -16.20 -3.92
C VAL A 172 -18.65 -15.46 -5.00
N MET A 173 -17.34 -15.29 -4.78
CA MET A 173 -16.44 -14.67 -5.73
C MET A 173 -16.18 -15.60 -6.92
N ALA A 174 -16.72 -15.22 -8.07
CA ALA A 174 -16.44 -15.88 -9.34
C ALA A 174 -14.98 -15.66 -9.82
N SER A 175 -14.25 -14.66 -9.28
CA SER A 175 -12.88 -14.36 -9.71
C SER A 175 -11.92 -14.10 -8.54
N ARG A 176 -10.65 -14.47 -8.74
CA ARG A 176 -9.53 -14.22 -7.79
C ARG A 176 -9.13 -12.73 -7.72
N ASP A 177 -9.89 -11.84 -8.37
CA ASP A 177 -9.53 -10.44 -8.55
C ASP A 177 -10.03 -9.51 -7.45
N LEU A 178 -10.84 -10.04 -6.54
CA LEU A 178 -11.36 -9.30 -5.40
C LEU A 178 -10.65 -9.73 -4.11
N TYR A 179 -10.41 -8.78 -3.22
CA TYR A 179 -10.02 -9.06 -1.84
C TYR A 179 -10.39 -7.85 -0.98
N HIS A 180 -10.37 -8.01 0.34
CA HIS A 180 -10.67 -6.93 1.27
C HIS A 180 -9.43 -6.51 2.04
N VAL A 181 -9.46 -5.25 2.47
CA VAL A 181 -8.46 -4.66 3.34
C VAL A 181 -9.19 -4.01 4.49
N GLN A 182 -8.95 -4.51 5.70
CA GLN A 182 -9.45 -3.92 6.94
C GLN A 182 -8.36 -3.01 7.52
N ILE A 183 -8.67 -1.74 7.73
CA ILE A 183 -7.71 -0.71 8.16
C ILE A 183 -8.19 -0.12 9.48
N LYS A 184 -7.34 -0.17 10.50
CA LYS A 184 -7.66 0.36 11.83
C LYS A 184 -7.94 1.86 11.82
N ALA A 185 -8.76 2.30 12.76
CA ALA A 185 -9.03 3.71 12.99
C ALA A 185 -7.71 4.50 13.18
N GLY A 186 -7.67 5.70 12.59
CA GLY A 186 -6.54 6.63 12.66
C GLY A 186 -5.45 6.38 11.62
N VAL A 187 -5.42 5.21 10.98
CA VAL A 187 -4.38 4.85 10.00
C VAL A 187 -4.65 5.53 8.66
N ASP A 188 -3.59 6.02 8.03
CA ASP A 188 -3.65 6.61 6.69
C ASP A 188 -3.93 5.55 5.62
N GLN A 189 -5.11 5.62 5.02
CA GLN A 189 -5.55 4.66 4.00
C GLN A 189 -4.72 4.77 2.71
N ALA A 190 -4.30 5.97 2.32
CA ALA A 190 -3.50 6.14 1.10
C ALA A 190 -2.11 5.54 1.27
N PHE A 191 -1.51 5.63 2.47
CA PHE A 191 -0.29 4.91 2.78
C PHE A 191 -0.46 3.39 2.63
N VAL A 192 -1.52 2.83 3.20
CA VAL A 192 -1.83 1.39 3.11
C VAL A 192 -1.94 0.94 1.65
N PHE A 193 -2.70 1.65 0.82
CA PHE A 193 -2.82 1.29 -0.60
C PHE A 193 -1.57 1.56 -1.42
N GLY A 194 -0.73 2.52 -1.02
CA GLY A 194 0.60 2.71 -1.59
C GLY A 194 1.51 1.51 -1.34
N VAL A 195 1.48 0.95 -0.13
CA VAL A 195 2.20 -0.30 0.18
C VAL A 195 1.64 -1.46 -0.63
N ILE A 196 0.32 -1.62 -0.69
CA ILE A 196 -0.35 -2.67 -1.47
C ILE A 196 -0.02 -2.54 -2.97
N ALA A 197 0.11 -1.33 -3.51
CA ALA A 197 0.53 -1.10 -4.90
C ALA A 197 1.91 -1.70 -5.18
N VAL A 198 2.86 -1.54 -4.26
CA VAL A 198 4.18 -2.16 -4.35
C VAL A 198 4.10 -3.68 -4.25
N LEU A 199 3.30 -4.22 -3.31
CA LEU A 199 3.13 -5.67 -3.16
C LEU A 199 2.50 -6.29 -4.41
N ASP A 200 1.49 -5.66 -4.99
CA ASP A 200 0.91 -6.08 -6.26
C ASP A 200 1.97 -6.07 -7.37
N TYR A 201 2.76 -5.00 -7.46
CA TYR A 201 3.85 -4.95 -8.43
C TYR A 201 4.85 -6.08 -8.20
N VAL A 202 5.20 -6.43 -6.96
CA VAL A 202 6.20 -7.48 -6.68
C VAL A 202 5.66 -8.89 -6.92
N TYR A 203 4.39 -9.15 -6.58
CA TYR A 203 3.86 -10.52 -6.49
C TYR A 203 2.78 -10.87 -7.52
N ASP A 204 1.83 -9.97 -7.81
CA ASP A 204 0.67 -10.27 -8.67
C ASP A 204 0.84 -9.78 -10.11
N GLY A 205 1.60 -8.70 -10.30
CA GLY A 205 1.92 -8.15 -11.62
C GLY A 205 0.75 -7.43 -12.32
N THR A 206 -0.32 -7.05 -11.62
CA THR A 206 -1.40 -6.29 -12.28
C THR A 206 -0.98 -4.87 -12.61
N THR A 207 -0.10 -4.30 -11.80
CA THR A 207 0.56 -3.01 -12.04
C THR A 207 1.79 -3.07 -12.94
N ARG A 208 2.17 -4.25 -13.45
CA ARG A 208 3.33 -4.44 -14.34
C ARG A 208 2.99 -4.24 -15.82
N CYS A 209 4.07 -4.14 -16.56
CA CYS A 209 4.31 -4.26 -17.98
C CYS A 209 5.69 -4.97 -18.04
#